data_AF-A0A4R8K5C2-F1
#
_entry.id   AF-A0A4R8K5C2-F1
#
_cell.length_a   1.000
_cell.length_b   1.000
_cell.length_c   1.000
_cell.angle_alpha   90.00
_cell.angle_beta   90.00
_cell.angle_gamma   90.00
#
_symmetry.space_group_name_H-M   'P 1'
#
loop_
_entity.id
_entity.type
_entity.pdbx_description
1 polymer ?
#
loop_
_entity_poly.entity_id
_entity_poly.type
_entity_poly.pdbx_seq_one_letter_code
_entity_poly.pdbx_strand_id
1 'polypeptide(L)'
;MPLKKDYQTPASGGMASYHVAKQVTLDKDGNNTSISLASYVSAEMQAAGKTPLYTQQIVVDGLPADGENAFAYAEAQLAAPAPTDGSIPTYTNRYLFTAAEIVS
;
A
#
# COMPACT_ATOMS: atom_id res chain seq x y z
N MET A 1 -9.31 4.30 -1.15
CA MET A 1 -9.10 5.16 0.02
C MET A 1 -7.62 5.22 0.40
N PRO A 2 -6.96 6.37 0.19
CA PRO A 2 -5.55 6.55 0.48
C PRO A 2 -5.16 6.21 1.92
N LEU A 3 -3.88 5.89 2.13
CA LEU A 3 -3.28 5.61 3.43
C LEU A 3 -2.54 6.84 3.95
N LYS A 4 -2.68 7.15 5.24
CA LYS A 4 -1.84 8.10 5.97
C LYS A 4 -0.91 7.38 6.94
N LYS A 5 0.40 7.58 6.75
CA LYS A 5 1.47 7.10 7.63
C LYS A 5 2.76 7.81 7.26
N ASP A 6 3.59 8.16 8.22
CA ASP A 6 4.93 8.63 7.89
C ASP A 6 5.80 7.47 7.40
N TYR A 7 6.36 7.63 6.21
CA TYR A 7 7.25 6.68 5.58
C TYR A 7 8.44 7.41 4.96
N GLN A 8 9.63 7.15 5.50
CA GLN A 8 10.87 7.64 4.92
C GLN A 8 11.19 6.83 3.66
N THR A 9 11.18 7.50 2.52
CA THR A 9 11.32 6.84 1.22
C THR A 9 12.76 6.36 1.00
N PRO A 10 13.00 5.08 0.65
CA PRO A 10 14.35 4.54 0.51
C PRO A 10 15.20 5.23 -0.57
N ALA A 11 14.56 5.67 -1.66
CA ALA A 11 15.27 6.25 -2.80
C ALA A 11 15.83 7.66 -2.54
N SER A 12 15.18 8.45 -1.69
CA SER A 12 15.53 9.87 -1.48
C SER A 12 15.83 10.23 -0.03
N GLY A 13 15.47 9.38 0.92
CA GLY A 13 15.47 9.71 2.34
C GLY A 13 14.39 10.73 2.76
N GLY A 14 13.60 11.24 1.80
CA GLY A 14 12.51 12.18 2.07
C GLY A 14 11.30 11.51 2.70
N MET A 15 10.59 12.26 3.55
CA MET A 15 9.39 11.79 4.24
C MET A 15 8.14 11.95 3.35
N ALA A 16 7.38 10.86 3.20
CA ALA A 16 6.04 10.87 2.63
C ALA A 16 5.01 10.56 3.73
N SER A 17 3.84 11.19 3.66
CA SER A 17 2.77 11.00 4.65
C SER A 17 1.44 10.53 4.04
N TYR A 18 1.34 10.50 2.72
CA TYR A 18 0.12 10.17 1.99
C TYR A 18 0.37 9.19 0.86
N HIS A 19 -0.31 8.05 0.86
CA HIS A 19 -0.02 6.94 -0.06
C HIS A 19 -1.28 6.49 -0.78
N VAL A 20 -1.18 6.33 -2.09
CA VAL A 20 -2.33 6.03 -2.95
C VAL A 20 -2.01 4.80 -3.78
N ALA A 21 -2.86 3.79 -3.71
CA ALA A 21 -2.81 2.68 -4.65
C ALA A 21 -3.20 3.20 -6.06
N LYS A 22 -2.27 3.12 -7.01
CA LYS A 22 -2.45 3.61 -8.39
C LYS A 22 -2.85 2.49 -9.35
N GLN A 23 -2.44 1.27 -9.05
CA GLN A 23 -2.79 0.09 -9.81
C GLN A 23 -2.87 -1.11 -8.86
N VAL A 24 -3.91 -1.93 -9.04
CA VAL A 24 -4.06 -3.21 -8.36
C VAL A 24 -4.22 -4.29 -9.43
N THR A 25 -3.34 -5.29 -9.40
CA THR A 25 -3.36 -6.45 -10.30
C THR A 25 -3.68 -7.69 -9.48
N LEU A 26 -4.65 -8.48 -9.94
CA LEU A 26 -5.05 -9.74 -9.30
C LEU A 26 -4.47 -10.91 -10.10
N ASP A 27 -3.71 -11.77 -9.43
CA ASP A 27 -3.18 -13.00 -10.00
C ASP A 27 -3.93 -14.19 -9.41
N LYS A 28 -4.81 -14.79 -10.22
CA LYS A 28 -5.63 -15.92 -9.81
C LYS A 28 -4.83 -17.20 -9.65
N ASP A 29 -3.84 -17.43 -10.50
CA ASP A 29 -3.06 -18.67 -10.49
C ASP A 29 -2.07 -18.66 -9.33
N GLY A 30 -1.43 -17.52 -9.07
CA GLY A 30 -0.54 -17.31 -7.94
C GLY A 30 -1.24 -16.94 -6.63
N ASN A 31 -2.57 -16.80 -6.63
CA ASN A 31 -3.40 -16.39 -5.49
C ASN A 31 -2.82 -15.18 -4.72
N ASN A 32 -2.46 -14.13 -5.45
CA ASN A 32 -1.86 -12.93 -4.88
C ASN A 32 -2.41 -11.65 -5.51
N THR A 33 -2.23 -10.55 -4.79
CA THR A 33 -2.61 -9.21 -5.22
C THR A 33 -1.38 -8.32 -5.24
N SER A 34 -1.09 -7.72 -6.39
CA SER A 34 0.02 -6.80 -6.58
C SER A 34 -0.45 -5.35 -6.63
N ILE A 35 0.18 -4.50 -5.83
CA ILE A 35 -0.24 -3.13 -5.58
C ILE A 35 0.88 -2.17 -5.97
N SER A 36 0.63 -1.30 -6.94
CA SER A 36 1.49 -0.15 -7.21
C SER A 36 1.08 1.00 -6.29
N LEU A 37 1.92 1.30 -5.31
CA LEU A 37 1.67 2.33 -4.31
C LEU A 37 2.51 3.57 -4.61
N ALA A 38 1.86 4.72 -4.74
CA ALA A 38 2.50 6.02 -4.91
C ALA A 38 2.47 6.81 -3.60
N SER A 39 3.64 7.26 -3.15
CA SER A 39 3.84 8.00 -1.91
C SER A 39 4.10 9.47 -2.20
N TYR A 40 3.31 10.35 -1.58
CA TYR A 40 3.37 11.80 -1.72
C TYR A 40 3.77 12.45 -0.40
N VAL A 41 4.36 13.63 -0.49
CA VAL A 41 4.68 14.45 0.69
C VAL A 41 3.42 14.71 1.52
N SER A 42 2.29 14.98 0.86
CA SER A 42 0.99 15.20 1.50
C SER A 42 -0.18 14.96 0.54
N ALA A 43 -1.40 14.99 1.06
CA ALA A 43 -2.63 14.90 0.26
C ALA A 43 -2.77 16.09 -0.72
N GLU A 44 -2.38 17.29 -0.30
CA GLU A 44 -2.41 18.50 -1.13
C GLU A 44 -1.48 18.39 -2.33
N MET A 45 -0.29 17.79 -2.15
CA MET A 45 0.65 17.57 -3.26
C MET A 45 0.11 16.57 -4.28
N GLN A 46 -0.60 15.54 -3.81
CA GLN A 46 -1.30 14.61 -4.69
C GLN A 46 -2.41 15.34 -5.45
N ALA A 47 -3.25 16.11 -4.75
CA ALA A 47 -4.39 16.82 -5.33
C ALA A 47 -3.94 17.90 -6.33
N ALA A 48 -2.78 18.52 -6.10
CA ALA A 48 -2.15 19.47 -7.00
C ALA A 48 -1.46 18.80 -8.22
N GLY A 49 -1.60 17.49 -8.41
CA GLY A 49 -1.06 16.76 -9.56
C GLY A 49 0.46 16.68 -9.58
N LYS A 50 1.13 16.79 -8.43
CA LYS A 50 2.58 16.65 -8.35
C LYS A 50 3.00 15.20 -8.58
N THR A 51 4.26 15.00 -8.95
CA THR A 51 4.84 13.67 -9.03
C THR A 51 4.98 13.07 -7.63
N PRO A 52 4.72 11.77 -7.44
CA PRO A 52 4.98 11.11 -6.17
C PRO A 52 6.47 11.17 -5.82
N LEU A 53 6.76 11.27 -4.52
CA LEU A 53 8.12 11.22 -4.00
C LEU A 53 8.74 9.83 -4.17
N TYR A 54 7.91 8.79 -4.11
CA TYR A 54 8.34 7.42 -4.31
C TYR A 54 7.19 6.56 -4.84
N THR A 55 7.53 5.56 -5.64
CA THR A 55 6.58 4.54 -6.08
C THR A 55 7.20 3.17 -5.85
N GLN A 56 6.39 2.21 -5.42
CA GLN A 56 6.84 0.84 -5.20
C GLN A 56 5.73 -0.15 -5.49
N GLN A 57 6.14 -1.39 -5.75
CA GLN A 57 5.24 -2.52 -5.86
C GLN A 57 5.26 -3.31 -4.55
N ILE A 58 4.09 -3.54 -3.98
CA ILE A 58 3.92 -4.38 -2.80
C ILE A 58 3.00 -5.53 -3.20
N VAL A 59 3.41 -6.75 -2.90
CA VAL A 59 2.60 -7.95 -3.16
C VAL A 59 2.06 -8.44 -1.83
N VAL A 60 0.78 -8.82 -1.84
CA VAL A 60 0.08 -9.39 -0.70
C VAL A 60 -0.51 -10.73 -1.10
N ASP A 61 -0.50 -11.68 -0.18
CA ASP A 61 -1.13 -12.98 -0.39
C ASP A 61 -2.66 -12.84 -0.40
N GLY A 62 -3.32 -13.60 -1.26
CA GLY A 62 -4.77 -13.64 -1.39
C GLY A 62 -5.37 -12.69 -2.43
N LEU A 63 -6.68 -12.82 -2.55
CA LEU A 63 -7.53 -12.09 -3.49
C LEU A 63 -8.69 -11.44 -2.73
N PRO A 64 -9.26 -10.33 -3.26
CA PRO A 64 -10.51 -9.79 -2.75
C PRO A 64 -11.64 -10.83 -2.87
N ALA A 65 -12.63 -10.74 -1.98
CA ALA A 65 -13.83 -11.54 -2.10
C ALA A 65 -14.61 -11.17 -3.40
N ASP A 66 -15.47 -12.08 -3.86
CA ASP A 66 -16.29 -11.81 -5.04
C ASP A 66 -17.15 -10.55 -4.84
N GLY A 67 -17.02 -9.59 -5.75
CA GLY A 67 -17.72 -8.29 -5.68
C GLY A 67 -17.07 -7.25 -4.76
N GLU A 68 -15.99 -7.59 -4.04
CA GLU A 68 -15.22 -6.63 -3.26
C GLU A 68 -14.38 -5.73 -4.18
N ASN A 69 -14.26 -4.44 -3.82
CA ASN A 69 -13.43 -3.50 -4.56
C ASN A 69 -11.94 -3.82 -4.34
N ALA A 70 -11.22 -4.11 -5.42
CA ALA A 70 -9.80 -4.49 -5.36
C ALA A 70 -8.89 -3.44 -4.71
N PHE A 71 -9.19 -2.14 -4.86
CA PHE A 71 -8.42 -1.08 -4.21
C PHE A 71 -8.69 -1.01 -2.71
N ALA A 72 -9.96 -1.11 -2.30
CA ALA A 72 -10.33 -1.16 -0.88
C ALA A 72 -9.70 -2.37 -0.18
N TYR A 73 -9.74 -3.54 -0.84
CA TYR A 73 -9.05 -4.74 -0.37
C TYR A 73 -7.53 -4.50 -0.23
N ALA A 74 -6.89 -3.98 -1.27
CA ALA A 74 -5.45 -3.69 -1.27
C ALA A 74 -5.04 -2.75 -0.12
N GLU A 75 -5.80 -1.68 0.10
CA GLU A 75 -5.55 -0.71 1.15
C GLU A 75 -5.75 -1.32 2.54
N ALA A 76 -6.81 -2.10 2.74
CA ALA A 76 -7.04 -2.85 3.98
C ALA A 76 -5.93 -3.86 4.27
N GLN A 77 -5.45 -4.56 3.24
CA GLN A 77 -4.30 -5.45 3.37
C GLN A 77 -3.07 -4.66 3.83
N LEU A 78 -2.70 -3.58 3.16
CA LEU A 78 -1.52 -2.78 3.51
C LEU A 78 -1.58 -2.19 4.93
N ALA A 79 -2.76 -1.79 5.40
CA ALA A 79 -2.97 -1.27 6.75
C ALA A 79 -3.01 -2.36 7.84
N ALA A 80 -3.24 -3.63 7.47
CA ALA A 80 -3.37 -4.73 8.42
C ALA A 80 -2.12 -4.88 9.31
N PRO A 81 -2.29 -5.24 10.60
CA PRO A 81 -1.16 -5.47 11.49
C PRO A 81 -0.31 -6.65 11.03
N ALA A 82 0.99 -6.60 11.35
CA ALA A 82 1.86 -7.75 11.15
C ALA A 82 1.47 -8.89 12.12
N PRO A 83 1.58 -10.15 11.71
CA PRO A 83 1.37 -11.30 12.59
C PRO A 83 2.31 -11.23 13.79
N THR A 84 1.78 -11.55 14.97
CA THR A 84 2.56 -11.60 16.23
C THR A 84 3.01 -13.01 16.60
N ASP A 85 2.64 -14.00 15.79
CA ASP A 85 2.87 -15.44 16.01
C ASP A 85 4.22 -15.93 15.47
N GLY A 86 5.06 -15.03 14.94
CA GLY A 86 6.37 -15.37 14.38
C GLY A 86 6.32 -15.82 12.92
N SER A 87 5.17 -15.72 12.25
CA SER A 87 5.05 -15.96 10.81
C SER A 87 5.98 -15.03 10.02
N ILE A 88 6.79 -15.61 9.12
CA ILE A 88 7.67 -14.83 8.25
C ILE A 88 6.85 -14.38 7.02
N PRO A 89 6.79 -13.08 6.71
CA PRO A 89 6.11 -12.63 5.50
C PRO A 89 6.79 -13.17 4.25
N THR A 90 5.97 -13.60 3.28
CA THR A 90 6.40 -13.91 1.92
C THR A 90 7.14 -12.74 1.27
N TYR A 91 6.67 -11.52 1.52
CA TYR A 91 7.21 -10.28 0.96
C TYR A 91 7.66 -9.32 2.07
N THR A 92 8.95 -8.98 2.09
CA THR A 92 9.55 -8.14 3.15
C THR A 92 8.90 -6.77 3.29
N ASN A 93 8.39 -6.19 2.18
CA ASN A 93 7.77 -4.86 2.17
C ASN A 93 6.26 -4.87 2.48
N ARG A 94 5.66 -6.04 2.71
CA ARG A 94 4.21 -6.22 2.96
C ARG A 94 3.70 -5.39 4.13
N TYR A 95 4.53 -5.19 5.14
CA TYR A 95 4.14 -4.61 6.43
C TYR A 95 4.68 -3.19 6.66
N LEU A 96 5.16 -2.52 5.61
CA LEU A 96 5.64 -1.13 5.72
C LEU A 96 4.55 -0.13 6.15
N PHE A 97 3.28 -0.46 5.88
CA PHE A 97 2.13 0.41 6.12
C PHE A 97 1.19 -0.10 7.22
N THR A 98 1.65 -1.01 8.08
CA THR A 98 0.85 -1.53 9.20
C THR A 98 0.30 -0.38 10.05
N ALA A 99 -0.96 -0.49 10.48
CA ALA A 99 -1.66 0.52 11.25
C ALA A 99 -1.73 1.92 10.58
N ALA A 100 -1.53 2.01 9.26
CA ALA A 100 -1.83 3.25 8.54
C ALA A 100 -3.33 3.57 8.66
N GLU A 101 -3.63 4.87 8.80
CA GLU A 101 -5.00 5.35 8.77
C GLU A 101 -5.50 5.33 7.31
N ILE A 102 -6.62 4.65 7.06
CA ILE A 102 -7.29 4.69 5.75
C ILE A 102 -8.18 5.93 5.72
N VAL A 103 -7.94 6.84 4.78
CA VAL A 103 -8.65 8.11 4.66
C VAL A 103 -9.44 8.21 3.36
N SER A 104 -10.59 8.88 3.44
CA SER A 104 -11.49 9.17 2.31
C SER A 104 -11.18 10.50 1.66
#